data_AF-A0A354WLZ1-F1
#
_entry.id   AF-A0A354WLZ1-F1
#
_cell.length_a   1.000
_cell.length_b   1.000
_cell.length_c   1.000
_cell.angle_alpha   90.00
_cell.angle_beta   90.00
_cell.angle_gamma   90.00
#
_symmetry.space_group_name_H-M   'P 1'
#
loop_
_entity.id
_entity.type
_entity.pdbx_description
1 polymer ?
#
loop_
_entity_poly.entity_id
_entity_poly.type
_entity_poly.pdbx_seq_one_letter_code
_entity_poly.pdbx_strand_id
1 'polypeptide(L)'
;MKAIVNVPICALLAAPTRESTLEDEALYGMVVDILEEPAPGWYRVRTHYRYEGIISADDLIVGDEAADAWAALPKKIVRNKNFCDVLSAPKVQGWIMATLPRGGILSPVGQPEKGWQQVRLADGRTGYVPESILGEYHTAPLSQDEETLRQALVDAAMLYRGTHYRWGGKSPMGIDCSGLVSMAYMLCGIL
;
A
#
# COMPACT_ATOMS: atom_id res chain seq x y z
N MET A 1 17.60 8.58 -4.52
CA MET A 1 17.60 7.28 -3.82
C MET A 1 16.16 6.90 -3.58
N LYS A 2 15.78 5.65 -3.79
CA LYS A 2 14.45 5.13 -3.54
C LYS A 2 14.39 4.39 -2.21
N ALA A 3 13.17 4.26 -1.70
CA ALA A 3 12.86 3.40 -0.58
C ALA A 3 11.49 2.73 -0.76
N ILE A 4 11.28 1.61 -0.06
CA ILE A 4 10.02 0.88 -0.02
C ILE A 4 9.39 1.09 1.35
N VAL A 5 8.11 1.44 1.40
CA VAL A 5 7.34 1.48 2.65
C VAL A 5 7.21 0.07 3.22
N ASN A 6 7.71 -0.13 4.45
CA ASN A 6 7.81 -1.44 5.09
C ASN A 6 6.91 -1.59 6.33
N VAL A 7 6.06 -0.60 6.60
CA VAL A 7 5.00 -0.67 7.61
C VAL A 7 3.62 -0.71 6.94
N PRO A 8 2.58 -1.26 7.60
CA PRO A 8 1.24 -1.37 7.00
C PRO A 8 0.68 -0.05 6.48
N ILE A 9 0.79 1.00 7.30
CA ILE A 9 0.36 2.38 7.04
C ILE A 9 1.49 3.27 7.53
N CYS A 10 2.07 4.03 6.62
CA CYS A 10 3.20 4.92 6.85
C CYS A 10 2.71 6.36 6.83
N ALA A 11 2.91 7.09 7.92
CA ALA A 11 2.55 8.50 8.02
C ALA A 11 3.51 9.38 7.22
N LEU A 12 2.97 10.28 6.40
CA LEU A 12 3.69 11.41 5.83
C LEU A 12 3.35 12.64 6.68
N LEU A 13 4.35 13.17 7.37
CA LEU A 13 4.22 14.21 8.37
C LEU A 13 4.68 15.57 7.83
N ALA A 14 4.19 16.65 8.44
CA ALA A 14 4.61 18.02 8.13
C ALA A 14 6.02 18.38 8.66
N ALA A 15 6.48 17.70 9.72
CA ALA A 15 7.75 17.97 10.40
C ALA A 15 8.42 16.63 10.84
N PRO A 16 9.76 16.61 11.04
CA PRO A 16 10.50 15.41 11.45
C PRO A 16 10.34 15.08 12.94
N THR A 17 9.10 14.88 13.36
CA THR A 17 8.72 14.44 14.71
C THR A 17 7.42 13.67 14.63
N ARG A 18 7.24 12.66 15.48
CA ARG A 18 5.98 11.89 15.55
C ARG A 18 4.81 12.72 16.08
N GLU A 19 5.09 13.82 16.76
CA GLU A 19 4.12 14.80 17.27
C GLU A 19 3.85 15.90 16.22
N SER A 20 3.76 15.52 14.94
CA SER A 20 3.50 16.41 13.82
C SER A 20 2.14 16.13 13.18
N THR A 21 1.63 17.11 12.43
CA THR A 21 0.43 16.93 11.60
C THR A 21 0.67 15.81 10.59
N LEU A 22 -0.27 14.87 10.54
CA LEU A 22 -0.38 13.92 9.45
C LEU A 22 -0.88 14.66 8.21
N GLU A 23 -0.12 14.67 7.14
CA GLU A 23 -0.50 15.29 5.86
C GLU A 23 -1.05 14.24 4.88
N ASP A 24 -0.50 13.02 4.93
CA ASP A 24 -0.88 11.93 4.04
C ASP A 24 -0.48 10.55 4.61
N GLU A 25 -0.94 9.47 3.98
CA GLU A 25 -0.55 8.08 4.28
C GLU A 25 0.02 7.39 3.02
N ALA A 26 1.18 6.75 3.13
CA ALA A 26 1.65 5.76 2.17
C ALA A 26 1.38 4.35 2.71
N LEU A 27 1.14 3.39 1.83
CA LEU A 27 0.78 2.01 2.23
C LEU A 27 1.92 1.04 1.96
N TYR A 28 1.91 -0.07 2.67
CA TYR A 28 2.92 -1.12 2.55
C TYR A 28 3.26 -1.47 1.10
N GLY A 29 4.55 -1.55 0.80
CA GLY A 29 5.08 -1.92 -0.52
C GLY A 29 5.05 -0.81 -1.57
N MET A 30 4.52 0.38 -1.26
CA MET A 30 4.69 1.57 -2.11
C MET A 30 6.16 1.98 -2.14
N VAL A 31 6.63 2.37 -3.33
CA VAL A 31 7.97 2.93 -3.52
C VAL A 31 7.89 4.46 -3.48
N VAL A 32 8.84 5.08 -2.81
CA VAL A 32 9.00 6.53 -2.69
C VAL A 32 10.41 6.95 -3.09
N ASP A 33 10.55 8.16 -3.61
CA ASP A 33 11.83 8.81 -3.83
C ASP A 33 12.23 9.59 -2.57
N ILE A 34 13.42 9.33 -2.01
CA ILE A 34 14.01 10.15 -0.96
C ILE A 34 14.62 11.39 -1.61
N LEU A 35 14.17 12.57 -1.17
CA LEU A 35 14.62 13.87 -1.67
C LEU A 35 15.75 14.44 -0.81
N GLU A 36 15.63 14.34 0.50
CA GLU A 36 16.59 14.84 1.48
C GLU A 36 16.35 14.22 2.87
N GLU A 37 17.29 14.45 3.79
CA GLU A 37 17.20 14.08 5.20
C GLU A 37 17.14 15.36 6.07
N PRO A 38 15.95 15.92 6.37
CA PRO A 38 15.82 17.17 7.13
C PRO A 38 16.29 17.05 8.60
N ALA A 39 16.34 15.84 9.15
CA ALA A 39 16.87 15.54 10.48
C ALA A 39 17.32 14.07 10.54
N PRO A 40 18.26 13.70 11.43
CA PRO A 40 18.73 12.33 11.55
C PRO A 40 17.58 11.33 11.72
N GLY A 41 17.50 10.35 10.81
CA GLY A 41 16.46 9.32 10.84
C GLY A 41 15.09 9.76 10.28
N TRP A 42 15.03 10.91 9.60
CA TRP A 42 13.82 11.41 8.96
C TRP A 42 14.10 11.78 7.52
N TYR A 43 13.29 11.26 6.60
CA TYR A 43 13.42 11.57 5.17
C TYR A 43 12.25 12.40 4.69
N ARG A 44 12.52 13.46 3.93
CA ARG A 44 11.52 14.04 3.04
C ARG A 44 11.46 13.20 1.78
N VAL A 45 10.29 12.68 1.46
CA VAL A 45 10.08 11.78 0.33
C VAL A 45 9.07 12.34 -0.66
N ARG A 46 9.07 11.80 -1.87
CA ARG A 46 8.02 11.98 -2.88
C ARG A 46 7.40 10.63 -3.24
N THR A 47 6.08 10.56 -3.23
CA THR A 47 5.33 9.37 -3.64
C THR A 47 5.24 9.24 -5.16
N HIS A 48 4.86 8.07 -5.66
CA HIS A 48 4.62 7.84 -7.08
C HIS A 48 3.48 8.71 -7.67
N TYR A 49 2.62 9.27 -6.83
CA TYR A 49 1.59 10.27 -7.20
C TYR A 49 2.03 11.72 -6.91
N ARG A 50 3.34 11.94 -6.75
CA ARG A 50 4.01 13.26 -6.61
C ARG A 50 3.65 14.05 -5.35
N TYR A 51 3.06 13.42 -4.34
CA TYR A 51 2.88 14.06 -3.03
C TYR A 51 4.20 13.99 -2.24
N GLU A 52 4.49 15.02 -1.46
CA GLU A 52 5.70 15.09 -0.63
C GLU A 52 5.35 15.16 0.85
N GLY A 53 6.17 14.55 1.68
CA GLY A 53 6.00 14.57 3.14
C GLY A 53 7.21 13.98 3.85
N ILE A 54 7.22 14.06 5.18
CA ILE A 54 8.33 13.58 6.01
C ILE A 54 7.97 12.23 6.62
N ILE A 55 8.85 11.24 6.48
CA ILE A 55 8.69 9.86 6.94
C ILE A 55 9.86 9.48 7.86
N SER A 56 9.59 8.64 8.86
CA SER A 56 10.61 8.01 9.71
C SER A 56 11.41 6.98 8.91
N ALA A 57 12.74 7.02 8.99
CA ALA A 57 13.61 6.05 8.31
C ALA A 57 13.30 4.59 8.73
N ASP A 58 12.86 4.37 9.97
CA ASP A 58 12.48 3.06 10.50
C ASP A 58 11.29 2.41 9.75
N ASP A 59 10.48 3.22 9.05
CA ASP A 59 9.30 2.76 8.32
C ASP A 59 9.62 2.32 6.88
N LEU A 60 10.89 2.39 6.49
CA LEU A 60 11.37 2.21 5.12
C LEU A 60 12.42 1.11 4.99
N ILE A 61 12.41 0.41 3.87
CA ILE A 61 13.58 -0.29 3.34
C ILE A 61 14.26 0.67 2.36
N VAL A 62 15.39 1.24 2.77
CA VAL A 62 16.13 2.25 2.00
C VAL A 62 17.14 1.59 1.06
N GLY A 63 17.14 1.99 -0.22
CA GLY A 63 18.13 1.56 -1.19
C GLY A 63 17.56 1.35 -2.59
N ASP A 64 18.26 1.87 -3.60
CA ASP A 64 17.84 1.75 -5.02
C ASP A 64 17.80 0.30 -5.48
N GLU A 65 18.78 -0.53 -5.11
CA GLU A 65 18.81 -1.95 -5.47
C GLU A 65 17.61 -2.72 -4.91
N ALA A 66 17.25 -2.49 -3.65
CA ALA A 66 16.09 -3.12 -3.02
C ALA A 66 14.79 -2.66 -3.70
N ALA A 67 14.66 -1.35 -3.97
CA ALA A 67 13.50 -0.78 -4.63
C ALA A 67 13.33 -1.29 -6.07
N ASP A 68 14.42 -1.40 -6.83
CA ASP A 68 14.39 -1.89 -8.21
C ASP A 68 14.12 -3.40 -8.27
N ALA A 69 14.71 -4.18 -7.36
CA ALA A 69 14.41 -5.61 -7.21
C ALA A 69 12.94 -5.82 -6.83
N TRP A 70 12.41 -5.01 -5.90
CA TRP A 70 10.99 -5.03 -5.57
C TRP A 70 10.15 -4.67 -6.78
N ALA A 71 10.42 -3.56 -7.48
CA ALA A 71 9.65 -3.10 -8.64
C ALA A 71 9.58 -4.14 -9.77
N ALA A 72 10.66 -4.91 -9.99
CA ALA A 72 10.73 -5.93 -11.04
C ALA A 72 9.83 -7.17 -10.79
N LEU A 73 9.40 -7.40 -9.55
CA LEU A 73 8.52 -8.52 -9.22
C LEU A 73 7.08 -8.29 -9.71
N PRO A 74 6.29 -9.34 -10.01
CA PRO A 74 4.85 -9.19 -10.22
C PRO A 74 4.18 -8.60 -8.98
N LYS A 75 3.02 -7.96 -9.17
CA LYS A 75 2.31 -7.26 -8.10
C LYS A 75 0.85 -7.68 -8.02
N LYS A 76 0.38 -7.82 -6.78
CA LYS A 76 -1.03 -7.90 -6.38
C LYS A 76 -1.25 -6.88 -5.27
N ILE A 77 -2.50 -6.50 -5.08
CA ILE A 77 -2.88 -5.53 -4.05
C ILE A 77 -3.92 -6.15 -3.11
N VAL A 78 -3.86 -5.82 -1.82
CA VAL A 78 -4.95 -6.13 -0.89
C VAL A 78 -6.15 -5.29 -1.32
N ARG A 79 -7.25 -5.92 -1.74
CA ARG A 79 -8.40 -5.20 -2.32
C ARG A 79 -9.72 -5.51 -1.62
N ASN A 80 -10.04 -6.80 -1.53
CA ASN A 80 -11.42 -7.26 -1.24
C ASN A 80 -11.74 -7.33 0.27
N LYS A 81 -10.80 -6.95 1.13
CA LYS A 81 -10.97 -6.81 2.58
C LYS A 81 -10.30 -5.54 3.07
N ASN A 82 -10.74 -5.03 4.22
CA ASN A 82 -10.12 -3.86 4.85
C ASN A 82 -8.68 -4.17 5.28
N PHE A 83 -8.44 -5.38 5.80
CA PHE A 83 -7.12 -5.85 6.21
C PHE A 83 -6.92 -7.30 5.76
N CYS A 84 -5.65 -7.67 5.60
CA CYS A 84 -5.19 -9.00 5.25
C CYS A 84 -4.02 -9.39 6.16
N ASP A 85 -4.13 -10.52 6.83
CA ASP A 85 -3.00 -11.13 7.52
C ASP A 85 -2.18 -11.96 6.52
N VAL A 86 -0.88 -11.69 6.47
CA VAL A 86 0.11 -12.55 5.82
C VAL A 86 0.52 -13.60 6.85
N LEU A 87 0.16 -14.84 6.60
CA LEU A 87 0.36 -15.96 7.52
C LEU A 87 1.61 -16.77 7.16
N SER A 88 2.23 -17.37 8.15
CA SER A 88 3.39 -18.25 7.97
C SER A 88 3.10 -19.58 7.26
N ALA A 89 1.83 -19.97 7.15
CA ALA A 89 1.39 -21.21 6.52
C ALA A 89 0.04 -20.99 5.82
N PRO A 90 -0.32 -21.80 4.80
CA PRO A 90 -1.60 -21.71 4.09
C PRO A 90 -2.75 -22.30 4.93
N LYS A 91 -2.95 -21.77 6.14
CA LYS A 91 -4.02 -22.13 7.07
C LYS A 91 -4.26 -20.98 8.03
N VAL A 92 -5.51 -20.81 8.47
CA VAL A 92 -5.93 -19.71 9.35
C VAL A 92 -5.25 -19.70 10.73
N GLN A 93 -4.68 -20.83 11.17
CA GLN A 93 -3.91 -20.95 12.41
C GLN A 93 -2.41 -20.67 12.24
N GLY A 94 -1.95 -20.29 11.05
CA GLY A 94 -0.59 -19.78 10.87
C GLY A 94 -0.39 -18.52 11.71
N TRP A 95 0.81 -18.31 12.27
CA TRP A 95 1.09 -17.06 12.98
C TRP A 95 1.16 -15.90 11.99
N ILE A 96 0.73 -14.72 12.44
CA ILE A 96 0.61 -13.49 11.65
C ILE A 96 2.00 -12.87 11.51
N MET A 97 2.49 -12.79 10.27
CA MET A 97 3.78 -12.18 9.95
C MET A 97 3.67 -10.68 9.72
N ALA A 98 2.54 -10.25 9.16
CA ALA A 98 2.18 -8.85 8.91
C ALA A 98 0.67 -8.75 8.72
N THR A 99 0.07 -7.61 9.08
CA THR A 99 -1.32 -7.27 8.78
C THR A 99 -1.32 -6.05 7.88
N LEU A 100 -1.81 -6.18 6.65
CA LEU A 100 -1.75 -5.13 5.63
C LEU A 100 -3.14 -4.57 5.32
N PRO A 101 -3.30 -3.24 5.19
CA PRO A 101 -4.58 -2.66 4.81
C PRO A 101 -4.88 -2.88 3.34
N ARG A 102 -6.14 -2.64 2.93
CA ARG A 102 -6.47 -2.38 1.53
C ARG A 102 -5.51 -1.35 0.94
N GLY A 103 -5.01 -1.64 -0.25
CA GLY A 103 -3.99 -0.85 -0.93
C GLY A 103 -2.56 -1.31 -0.68
N GLY A 104 -2.33 -2.17 0.33
CA GLY A 104 -1.03 -2.81 0.55
C GLY A 104 -0.61 -3.71 -0.61
N ILE A 105 0.65 -3.64 -0.98
CA ILE A 105 1.20 -4.27 -2.18
C ILE A 105 2.02 -5.50 -1.82
N LEU A 106 1.77 -6.61 -2.51
CA LEU A 106 2.44 -7.91 -2.32
C LEU A 106 2.90 -8.46 -3.67
N SER A 107 3.93 -9.31 -3.67
CA SER A 107 4.33 -10.07 -4.86
C SER A 107 3.81 -11.51 -4.77
N PRO A 108 2.96 -11.99 -5.71
CA PRO A 108 2.60 -13.41 -5.73
C PRO A 108 3.82 -14.28 -6.05
N VAL A 109 3.84 -15.50 -5.51
CA VAL A 109 4.84 -16.54 -5.77
C VAL A 109 4.12 -17.79 -6.25
N GLY A 110 4.36 -18.18 -7.50
CA GLY A 110 3.67 -19.31 -8.13
C GLY A 110 2.16 -19.07 -8.29
N GLN A 111 1.44 -20.15 -8.62
CA GLN A 111 -0.02 -20.15 -8.71
C GLN A 111 -0.65 -20.44 -7.33
N PRO A 112 -1.86 -19.92 -7.05
CA PRO A 112 -2.61 -20.31 -5.86
C PRO A 112 -2.85 -21.82 -5.79
N GLU A 113 -2.86 -22.36 -4.57
CA GLU A 113 -3.24 -23.75 -4.29
C GLU A 113 -4.29 -23.79 -3.18
N LYS A 114 -5.41 -24.47 -3.41
CA LYS A 114 -6.48 -24.70 -2.41
C LYS A 114 -6.96 -23.40 -1.72
N GLY A 115 -7.08 -22.31 -2.48
CA GLY A 115 -7.55 -21.00 -1.98
C GLY A 115 -6.48 -20.13 -1.34
N TRP A 116 -5.21 -20.54 -1.34
CA TRP A 116 -4.09 -19.79 -0.76
C TRP A 116 -3.09 -19.37 -1.83
N GLN A 117 -2.71 -18.10 -1.79
CA GLN A 117 -1.60 -17.56 -2.58
C GLN A 117 -0.37 -17.41 -1.68
N GLN A 118 0.74 -18.05 -2.05
CA GLN A 118 2.03 -17.70 -1.47
C GLN A 118 2.44 -16.31 -1.98
N VAL A 119 2.90 -15.44 -1.08
CA VAL A 119 3.31 -14.07 -1.38
C VAL A 119 4.70 -13.78 -0.82
N ARG A 120 5.42 -12.89 -1.48
CA ARG A 120 6.66 -12.28 -0.99
C ARG A 120 6.37 -10.86 -0.50
N LEU A 121 6.85 -10.58 0.71
CA LEU A 121 6.88 -9.28 1.37
C LEU A 121 8.03 -8.43 0.81
N ALA A 122 7.97 -7.11 0.99
CA ALA A 122 9.00 -6.16 0.54
C ALA A 122 10.38 -6.44 1.15
N ASP A 123 10.42 -6.99 2.37
CA ASP A 123 11.66 -7.41 3.05
C ASP A 123 12.20 -8.78 2.60
N GLY A 124 11.57 -9.39 1.59
CA GLY A 124 12.01 -10.66 0.99
C GLY A 124 11.43 -11.91 1.66
N ARG A 125 10.84 -11.81 2.86
CA ARG A 125 10.16 -12.93 3.52
C ARG A 125 8.99 -13.41 2.67
N THR A 126 8.63 -14.69 2.79
CA THR A 126 7.45 -15.25 2.13
C THR A 126 6.42 -15.73 3.15
N GLY A 127 5.14 -15.53 2.85
CA GLY A 127 4.02 -16.02 3.63
C GLY A 127 2.84 -16.37 2.71
N TYR A 128 1.66 -16.49 3.29
CA TYR A 128 0.45 -16.94 2.60
C TYR A 128 -0.72 -16.04 2.95
N VAL A 129 -1.56 -15.78 1.95
CA VAL A 129 -2.83 -15.07 2.10
C VAL A 129 -3.94 -15.85 1.39
N PRO A 130 -5.20 -15.76 1.82
CA PRO A 130 -6.32 -16.23 1.01
C PRO A 130 -6.33 -15.49 -0.33
N GLU A 131 -6.36 -16.23 -1.44
CA GLU A 131 -6.23 -15.65 -2.79
C GLU A 131 -7.35 -14.63 -3.09
N SER A 132 -8.54 -14.84 -2.53
CA SER A 132 -9.74 -14.03 -2.75
C SER A 132 -9.63 -12.61 -2.18
N ILE A 133 -8.65 -12.33 -1.33
CA ILE A 133 -8.40 -11.00 -0.77
C ILE A 133 -7.61 -10.13 -1.75
N LEU A 134 -6.83 -10.75 -2.64
CA LEU A 134 -5.97 -10.07 -3.59
C LEU A 134 -6.75 -9.58 -4.81
N GLY A 135 -6.44 -8.37 -5.25
CA GLY A 135 -6.85 -7.79 -6.52
C GLY A 135 -5.65 -7.62 -7.46
N GLU A 136 -5.95 -7.29 -8.71
CA GLU A 136 -4.93 -6.87 -9.68
C GLU A 136 -4.29 -5.54 -9.26
N TYR A 137 -2.99 -5.42 -9.52
CA TYR A 137 -2.27 -4.17 -9.37
C TYR A 137 -2.24 -3.45 -10.73
N HIS A 138 -3.08 -2.43 -10.88
CA HIS A 138 -3.22 -1.69 -12.12
C HIS A 138 -2.20 -0.54 -12.19
N THR A 139 -1.41 -0.49 -13.25
CA THR A 139 -0.49 0.63 -13.58
C THR A 139 -1.02 1.52 -14.71
N ALA A 140 -2.21 1.21 -15.19
CA ALA A 140 -2.96 1.94 -16.21
C ALA A 140 -4.46 1.74 -15.91
N PRO A 141 -5.36 2.60 -16.43
CA PRO A 141 -6.78 2.50 -16.18
C PRO A 141 -7.30 1.08 -16.47
N LEU A 142 -8.05 0.50 -15.54
CA LEU A 142 -8.57 -0.88 -15.66
C LEU A 142 -9.47 -1.12 -16.88
N SER A 143 -10.03 -0.03 -17.43
CA SER A 143 -10.89 -0.05 -18.61
C SER A 143 -10.70 1.23 -19.41
N GLN A 144 -10.76 1.11 -20.74
CA GLN A 144 -10.85 2.25 -21.67
C GLN A 144 -12.31 2.67 -21.93
N ASP A 145 -13.26 1.80 -21.58
CA ASP A 145 -14.68 2.14 -21.61
C ASP A 145 -15.03 3.00 -20.38
N GLU A 146 -15.56 4.18 -20.65
CA GLU A 146 -15.81 5.21 -19.64
C GLU A 146 -16.84 4.76 -18.60
N GLU A 147 -17.94 4.13 -19.03
CA GLU A 147 -19.00 3.70 -18.12
C GLU A 147 -18.49 2.62 -17.15
N THR A 148 -17.76 1.63 -17.68
CA THR A 148 -17.13 0.59 -16.88
C THR A 148 -16.13 1.18 -15.90
N LEU A 149 -15.32 2.16 -16.33
CA LEU A 149 -14.35 2.82 -15.46
C LEU A 149 -15.04 3.62 -14.35
N ARG A 150 -16.10 4.38 -14.67
CA ARG A 150 -16.89 5.15 -13.69
C ARG A 150 -17.51 4.25 -12.64
N GLN A 151 -18.10 3.13 -13.06
CA GLN A 151 -18.66 2.15 -12.12
C GLN A 151 -17.57 1.57 -11.22
N ALA A 152 -16.40 1.21 -11.78
CA ALA A 152 -15.31 0.67 -11.00
C ALA A 152 -14.75 1.66 -9.95
N LEU A 153 -14.71 2.96 -10.28
CA LEU A 153 -14.34 4.02 -9.33
C LEU A 153 -15.34 4.12 -8.19
N VAL A 154 -16.64 4.07 -8.49
CA VAL A 154 -17.71 4.06 -7.47
C VAL A 154 -17.58 2.82 -6.58
N ASP A 155 -17.40 1.64 -7.19
CA ASP A 155 -17.24 0.38 -6.45
C ASP A 155 -16.01 0.43 -5.54
N ALA A 156 -14.88 0.96 -6.02
CA ALA A 156 -13.67 1.15 -5.23
C ALA A 156 -13.88 2.10 -4.04
N ALA A 157 -14.58 3.22 -4.25
CA ALA A 157 -14.94 4.13 -3.17
C ALA A 157 -15.88 3.48 -2.14
N MET A 158 -16.85 2.69 -2.61
CA MET A 158 -17.81 1.98 -1.75
C MET A 158 -17.15 0.94 -0.84
N LEU A 159 -15.96 0.43 -1.18
CA LEU A 159 -15.17 -0.41 -0.28
C LEU A 159 -14.76 0.28 1.04
N TYR A 160 -14.79 1.63 1.08
CA TYR A 160 -14.48 2.42 2.27
C TYR A 160 -15.74 2.87 3.02
N ARG A 161 -16.94 2.49 2.58
CA ARG A 161 -18.20 2.85 3.25
C ARG A 161 -18.17 2.42 4.73
N GLY A 162 -18.43 3.38 5.62
CA GLY A 162 -18.40 3.16 7.07
C GLY A 162 -17.02 3.37 7.72
N THR A 163 -15.97 3.62 6.93
CA THR A 163 -14.68 4.10 7.45
C THR A 163 -14.88 5.50 8.02
N HIS A 164 -14.39 5.74 9.24
CA HIS A 164 -14.50 7.05 9.87
C HIS A 164 -13.53 8.06 9.22
N TYR A 165 -13.87 9.33 9.35
CA TYR A 165 -13.00 10.40 8.86
C TYR A 165 -11.71 10.47 9.67
N ARG A 166 -10.57 10.54 8.98
CA ARG A 166 -9.25 10.83 9.57
C ARG A 166 -8.48 11.75 8.63
N TRP A 167 -8.09 12.91 9.12
CA TRP A 167 -7.25 13.86 8.39
C TRP A 167 -5.95 13.20 7.91
N GLY A 168 -5.61 13.37 6.62
CA GLY A 168 -4.44 12.74 5.98
C GLY A 168 -4.57 11.23 5.77
N GLY A 169 -5.73 10.64 6.07
CA GLY A 169 -5.94 9.19 6.02
C GLY A 169 -6.23 8.67 4.61
N LYS A 170 -5.67 7.50 4.28
CA LYS A 170 -5.90 6.76 3.01
C LYS A 170 -6.21 5.28 3.20
N SER A 171 -6.44 4.86 4.43
CA SER A 171 -6.58 3.45 4.78
C SER A 171 -7.95 3.14 5.39
N PRO A 172 -8.33 1.85 5.50
CA PRO A 172 -9.52 1.47 6.27
C PRO A 172 -9.41 1.76 7.78
N MET A 173 -8.24 2.20 8.28
CA MET A 173 -8.12 2.74 9.65
C MET A 173 -8.65 4.17 9.78
N GLY A 174 -8.93 4.86 8.68
CA GLY A 174 -9.41 6.23 8.67
C GLY A 174 -9.08 6.87 7.32
N ILE A 175 -10.02 7.60 6.74
CA ILE A 175 -9.87 8.17 5.40
C ILE A 175 -10.48 9.57 5.33
N ASP A 176 -9.79 10.53 4.72
CA ASP A 176 -10.35 11.86 4.45
C ASP A 176 -11.02 11.94 3.08
N CYS A 177 -11.54 13.12 2.74
CA CYS A 177 -12.23 13.36 1.47
C CYS A 177 -11.32 13.14 0.25
N SER A 178 -10.09 13.63 0.30
CA SER A 178 -9.12 13.52 -0.79
C SER A 178 -8.48 12.15 -0.85
N GLY A 179 -8.26 11.51 0.30
CA GLY A 179 -7.79 10.14 0.43
C GLY A 179 -8.78 9.14 -0.16
N LEU A 180 -10.09 9.35 0.03
CA LEU A 180 -11.13 8.52 -0.59
C LEU A 180 -11.06 8.58 -2.12
N VAL A 181 -10.97 9.80 -2.68
CA VAL A 181 -10.83 10.00 -4.12
C VAL A 181 -9.53 9.38 -4.62
N SER A 182 -8.41 9.68 -3.98
CA SER A 182 -7.09 9.16 -4.34
C SER A 182 -7.06 7.63 -4.36
N MET A 183 -7.57 6.97 -3.32
CA MET A 183 -7.58 5.51 -3.26
C MET A 183 -8.55 4.88 -4.26
N ALA A 184 -9.72 5.46 -4.50
CA ALA A 184 -10.66 4.95 -5.50
C ALA A 184 -10.04 4.96 -6.90
N TYR A 185 -9.36 6.05 -7.28
CA TYR A 185 -8.67 6.17 -8.56
C TYR A 185 -7.43 5.28 -8.66
N MET A 186 -6.61 5.21 -7.60
CA MET A 186 -5.40 4.40 -7.58
C MET A 186 -5.71 2.89 -7.67
N LEU A 187 -6.75 2.42 -6.98
CA LEU A 187 -7.23 1.03 -7.10
C LEU A 187 -7.74 0.70 -8.50
N CYS A 188 -8.00 1.72 -9.32
CA CYS A 188 -8.44 1.63 -10.70
C CYS A 188 -7.34 1.93 -11.72
N GLY A 189 -6.09 2.13 -11.27
CA GLY A 189 -4.92 2.36 -12.13
C GLY A 189 -4.76 3.81 -12.62
N ILE A 190 -5.33 4.78 -11.91
CA ILE A 190 -5.22 6.21 -12.21
C ILE A 190 -4.51 6.93 -11.06
N LEU A 191 -3.50 7.74 -11.40
CA LEU A 191 -2.67 8.53 -10.46
C LEU A 191 -2.90 10.03 -10.61
#